data_AF-A0A8T5KJQ9-F1
#
_entry.id   AF-A0A8T5KJQ9-F1
#
_cell.length_a   1.000
_cell.length_b   1.000
_cell.length_c   1.000
_cell.angle_alpha   90.00
_cell.angle_beta   90.00
_cell.angle_gamma   90.00
#
_symmetry.space_group_name_H-M   'P 1'
#
loop_
_entity.id
_entity.type
_entity.pdbx_description
1 polymer ?
#
loop_
_entity_poly.entity_id
_entity_poly.type
_entity_poly.pdbx_seq_one_letter_code
_entity_poly.pdbx_strand_id
1 'polypeptide(L)' 'MSSSAGPLAGKTVAITRPMHQCKEMVEIVETMGGTAYVAPMIEITAPKGEELAEFIRKTASGCFD' A
#
# COMPACT_ATOMS: atom_id res chain seq x y z
N MET A 1 -20.87 -26.58 16.27
CA MET A 1 -20.36 -25.21 16.50
C MET A 1 -19.25 -24.97 15.49
N SER A 2 -19.50 -24.19 14.43
CA SER A 2 -18.44 -23.86 13.46
C SER A 2 -17.58 -22.76 14.07
N SER A 3 -16.29 -23.02 14.25
CA SER A 3 -15.32 -22.06 14.80
C SER A 3 -15.28 -20.82 13.90
N SER A 4 -15.83 -19.69 14.36
CA SER A 4 -15.87 -18.45 13.57
C SER A 4 -14.54 -17.68 13.67
N ALA A 5 -13.43 -18.38 13.50
CA ALA A 5 -12.14 -17.75 13.39
C ALA A 5 -12.11 -16.96 12.07
N GLY A 6 -11.74 -15.67 12.12
CA GLY A 6 -11.68 -14.82 10.93
C GLY A 6 -10.74 -15.38 9.86
N PRO A 7 -10.81 -14.91 8.61
CA PRO A 7 -10.07 -15.50 7.49
C PRO A 7 -8.55 -15.59 7.67
N LEU A 8 -7.97 -14.75 8.55
CA LEU A 8 -6.53 -14.71 8.85
C LEU A 8 -6.20 -15.24 10.25
N ALA A 9 -7.13 -15.91 10.93
CA ALA A 9 -6.91 -16.42 12.28
C ALA A 9 -5.65 -17.29 12.39
N GLY A 10 -4.76 -16.90 13.31
CA GLY A 10 -3.49 -17.60 13.56
C GLY A 10 -2.45 -17.44 12.44
N LYS A 11 -2.67 -16.54 11.47
CA LYS A 11 -1.70 -16.20 10.43
C LYS A 11 -0.95 -14.92 10.79
N THR A 12 0.32 -14.90 10.43
CA THR A 12 1.15 -13.69 10.45
C THR A 12 1.33 -13.20 9.03
N VAL A 13 1.09 -11.91 8.79
CA VAL A 13 1.14 -11.29 7.46
C VAL A 13 2.19 -10.18 7.44
N ALA A 14 3.15 -10.29 6.52
CA ALA A 14 4.11 -9.23 6.25
C ALA A 14 3.50 -8.20 5.30
N ILE A 15 3.54 -6.92 5.69
CA ILE A 15 3.09 -5.79 4.89
C ILE A 15 4.32 -5.11 4.28
N THR A 16 4.51 -5.30 2.98
CA THR A 16 5.69 -4.83 2.23
C THR A 16 5.47 -3.54 1.43
N ARG A 17 4.32 -2.89 1.64
CA ARG A 17 3.90 -1.68 0.93
C ARG A 17 4.62 -0.42 1.44
N PRO A 18 4.52 0.71 0.71
CA PRO A 18 5.04 1.98 1.18
C PRO A 18 4.45 2.35 2.54
N MET A 19 5.27 2.98 3.39
CA MET A 19 4.90 3.26 4.79
C MET A 19 3.54 3.95 4.96
N HIS A 20 3.23 4.92 4.10
CA HIS A 20 1.97 5.68 4.16
C HIS A 20 0.72 4.83 3.86
N GLN A 21 0.87 3.62 3.33
CA GLN A 21 -0.22 2.67 3.05
C GLN A 21 -0.33 1.56 4.11
N CYS A 22 0.67 1.41 4.98
CA CYS A 22 0.73 0.29 5.91
C CYS A 22 -0.37 0.33 6.98
N LYS A 23 -0.81 1.52 7.40
CA LYS A 23 -1.79 1.67 8.49
C LYS A 23 -3.10 0.95 8.19
N GLU A 24 -3.71 1.26 7.04
CA GLU A 24 -4.98 0.65 6.63
C GLU A 24 -4.85 -0.87 6.48
N MET A 25 -3.70 -1.35 5.99
CA MET A 25 -3.44 -2.78 5.84
C MET A 25 -3.31 -3.51 7.17
N VAL A 26 -2.70 -2.89 8.18
CA VAL A 26 -2.64 -3.44 9.54
C VAL A 26 -4.04 -3.62 10.08
N GLU A 27 -4.88 -2.58 9.99
CA GLU A 27 -6.27 -2.61 10.47
C GLU A 27 -7.08 -3.73 9.80
N ILE A 28 -6.92 -3.91 8.48
CA ILE A 28 -7.57 -5.00 7.73
C ILE A 28 -7.10 -6.38 8.23
N VAL A 29 -5.79 -6.58 8.38
CA VAL A 29 -5.22 -7.87 8.81
C VAL A 29 -5.69 -8.25 10.21
N GLU A 30 -5.64 -7.29 11.14
CA GLU A 30 -6.04 -7.49 12.54
C GLU A 30 -7.56 -7.73 12.65
N THR A 31 -8.38 -7.00 11.89
CA THR A 31 -9.84 -7.21 11.84
C THR A 31 -10.19 -8.61 11.32
N MET A 32 -9.39 -9.17 10.42
CA MET A 32 -9.55 -10.55 9.92
C MET A 32 -8.98 -11.62 10.87
N GLY A 33 -8.46 -11.23 12.04
CA GLY A 33 -7.93 -12.13 13.06
C GLY A 33 -6.46 -12.53 12.87
N GLY A 34 -5.73 -11.87 11.97
CA GLY A 34 -4.31 -12.10 11.76
C GLY A 34 -3.41 -11.18 12.58
N THR A 35 -2.11 -11.47 12.59
CA THR A 35 -1.07 -10.60 13.14
C THR A 35 -0.33 -9.90 12.02
N ALA A 36 -0.30 -8.57 12.01
CA ALA A 36 0.41 -7.79 11.01
C ALA A 36 1.86 -7.50 11.42
N TYR A 37 2.80 -7.59 10.46
CA TYR A 37 4.17 -7.10 10.60
C TYR A 37 4.49 -6.12 9.47
N VAL A 38 4.84 -4.89 9.84
CA VAL A 38 5.20 -3.85 8.87
C VAL A 38 6.66 -3.98 8.48
N ALA A 39 6.93 -4.24 7.19
CA ALA A 39 8.27 -4.37 6.63
C ALA A 39 8.32 -3.68 5.26
N PRO A 40 8.30 -2.32 5.20
CA PRO A 40 8.21 -1.58 3.95
C PRO A 40 9.43 -1.84 3.06
N MET A 41 9.19 -2.28 1.82
CA MET A 41 10.26 -2.63 0.87
C MET A 41 10.42 -1.61 -0.26
N ILE A 42 9.46 -0.70 -0.40
CA ILE A 42 9.43 0.30 -1.46
C ILE A 42 9.01 1.66 -0.91
N GLU A 43 9.53 2.72 -1.53
CA GLU A 43 9.17 4.11 -1.25
C GLU A 43 8.64 4.77 -2.52
N ILE A 44 7.56 5.54 -2.40
CA ILE A 44 7.06 6.37 -3.49
C ILE A 44 7.65 7.76 -3.28
N THR A 45 8.43 8.21 -4.25
CA THR A 45 9.05 9.54 -4.25
C THR A 45 8.58 10.35 -5.44
N ALA A 46 8.66 11.68 -5.33
CA ALA A 46 8.36 12.54 -6.45
C ALA A 46 9.35 12.27 -7.61
N PRO A 47 8.88 12.32 -8.87
CA PRO A 47 9.74 12.22 -10.04
C PRO A 47 10.82 13.30 -10.00
N LYS A 48 12.04 12.94 -10.41
CA LYS A 48 13.18 13.86 -10.47
C LYS A 48 13.35 14.38 -11.90
N GLY A 49 13.64 15.67 -12.03
CA GLY A 49 13.96 16.33 -13.30
C GLY A 49 12.77 17.11 -13.88
N GLU A 50 13.08 18.27 -14.45
CA GLU A 50 12.08 19.21 -14.99
C GLU A 50 11.35 18.64 -16.22
N GLU A 51 12.05 17.91 -17.08
CA GLU A 51 11.44 17.30 -18.28
C GLU A 51 10.34 16.30 -17.93
N LEU A 52 10.60 15.42 -16.95
CA LEU A 52 9.62 14.46 -16.46
C LEU A 52 8.46 15.18 -15.74
N ALA A 53 8.75 16.23 -14.98
CA ALA A 53 7.72 17.02 -14.33
C ALA A 53 6.83 17.76 -15.34
N GLU A 54 7.39 18.30 -16.42
CA GLU A 54 6.64 18.93 -17.51
C GLU A 54 5.78 17.91 -18.24
N PHE A 55 6.35 16.76 -18.59
CA PHE A 55 5.61 15.66 -19.21
C PHE A 55 4.40 15.23 -18.37
N ILE A 56 4.58 15.06 -17.06
CA ILE A 56 3.50 14.71 -16.13
C ILE A 56 2.42 15.80 -16.11
N ARG A 57 2.81 17.08 -16.06
CA ARG A 57 1.86 18.20 -16.08
C ARG A 57 1.04 18.22 -17.38
N LYS A 58 1.69 18.09 -18.54
CA LYS A 58 1.02 18.04 -19.86
C LYS A 58 0.05 16.86 -19.96
N THR A 59 0.51 15.69 -19.53
CA THR A 59 -0.31 14.46 -19.52
C THR A 59 -1.53 14.62 -18.61
N ALA A 60 -1.34 15.15 -17.40
CA ALA A 60 -2.43 15.38 -16.46
C ALA A 60 -3.44 16.44 -16.93
N SER A 61 -3.01 17.39 -17.77
CA SER A 61 -3.89 18.37 -18.42
C SER A 61 -4.53 17.89 -19.72
N GLY A 62 -4.24 16.67 -20.16
CA GLY A 62 -4.80 16.10 -21.40
C GLY A 62 -4.16 16.59 -22.70
N CYS A 63 -2.96 17.19 -22.64
CA CYS A 63 -2.18 17.56 -23.81
C CYS A 63 -1.32 16.37 -24.26
N PHE A 64 -1.59 15.83 -25.45
CA PHE A 64 -0.91 14.64 -25.99
C PHE A 64 -0.21 14.89 -27.34
N ASP A 65 -0.19 16.14 -27.76
CA ASP A 65 0.21 16.66 -29.08
C ASP A 65 1.73 16.56 -29.32
#